data_AF-A0A135RNB4-F1
#
_entry.id   AF-A0A135RNB4-F1
#
_cell.length_a   1.000
_cell.length_b   1.000
_cell.length_c   1.000
_cell.angle_alpha   90.00
_cell.angle_beta   90.00
_cell.angle_gamma   90.00
#
_symmetry.space_group_name_H-M   'P 1'
#
loop_
_entity.id
_entity.type
_entity.pdbx_description
1 polymer ?
#
loop_
_entity_poly.entity_id
_entity_poly.type
_entity_poly.pdbx_seq_one_letter_code
_entity_poly.pdbx_strand_id
1 'polypeptide(L)'
;MVTQVATQNCFLKEAVMALGALKIALIQQTDLLPMEESRSSVHYRTALSRYGNAMRTLVAVAANEDTISTILQCCIVFFCFDLLDGNHKAAHVHIHYGTRILRNFLRARCPGTDLDICANSPAPYLIDGSMVHIFQRCNSVSYVHLAPRRPCQPSEPQLDAGVDTSATLKTILHQSFSSVKEAVRWLDLIQNALFAPIIASKQPSTLEDRCKTERGRFLEILDNWAVAFQPQAAWETQVGGNNPRTREQVIATEMQWHNAYIFVYTSHYHHYPSLVEMESRFRAIVNLANLLTDRPHRAKPVIPLTISGSLLPLFVVANKCRNAEVRLAAEEAVRRLNHRVEGLWDSRAALALIEWARRTEDAYMAQFDDSETVWTRLRGRYILFGGRQGDQPNQAVVGSQVLKDGEWV
;
A
#
# COMPACT_ATOMS: atom_id res chain seq x y z
N MET A 1 6.33 -19.81 11.58
CA MET A 1 6.98 -20.30 10.35
C MET A 1 8.40 -19.74 10.21
N VAL A 2 8.60 -18.43 10.05
CA VAL A 2 9.95 -17.82 9.86
C VAL A 2 10.94 -18.18 11.00
N THR A 3 10.51 -18.20 12.26
CA THR A 3 11.37 -18.53 13.41
C THR A 3 11.85 -19.98 13.44
N GLN A 4 11.06 -20.93 12.93
CA GLN A 4 11.44 -22.35 12.84
C GLN A 4 12.36 -22.61 11.65
N VAL A 5 12.17 -21.91 10.52
CA VAL A 5 13.06 -22.03 9.35
C VAL A 5 14.39 -21.33 9.60
N ALA A 6 14.38 -20.24 10.38
CA ALA A 6 15.58 -19.50 10.77
C ALA A 6 16.55 -20.32 11.66
N THR A 7 16.10 -21.36 12.36
CA THR A 7 17.04 -22.21 13.12
C THR A 7 17.88 -23.10 12.20
N GLN A 8 17.38 -23.39 10.99
CA GLN A 8 18.02 -24.25 10.00
C GLN A 8 18.77 -23.47 8.91
N ASN A 9 18.42 -22.20 8.68
CA ASN A 9 19.03 -21.35 7.64
C ASN A 9 19.83 -20.19 8.25
N CYS A 10 21.16 -20.24 8.13
CA CYS A 10 22.06 -19.29 8.80
C CYS A 10 21.84 -17.82 8.39
N PHE A 11 21.54 -17.54 7.13
CA PHE A 11 21.33 -16.17 6.64
C PHE A 11 19.95 -15.61 7.03
N LEU A 12 18.89 -16.44 7.01
CA LEU A 12 17.59 -16.04 7.52
C LEU A 12 17.64 -15.77 9.03
N LYS A 13 18.42 -16.57 9.77
CA LYS A 13 18.68 -16.34 11.19
C LYS A 13 19.26 -14.95 11.44
N GLU A 14 20.31 -14.58 10.71
CA GLU A 14 20.95 -13.27 10.84
C GLU A 14 19.98 -12.13 10.50
N ALA A 15 19.18 -12.27 9.43
CA ALA A 15 18.16 -11.28 9.07
C ALA A 15 17.09 -11.11 10.17
N VAL A 16 16.57 -12.21 10.72
CA VAL A 16 15.56 -12.18 11.79
C VAL A 16 16.14 -11.60 13.08
N MET A 17 17.39 -11.93 13.43
CA MET A 17 18.08 -11.34 14.58
C MET A 17 18.32 -9.85 14.39
N ALA A 18 18.65 -9.41 13.17
CA ALA A 18 18.78 -7.99 12.84
C ALA A 18 17.46 -7.24 13.08
N LEU A 19 16.34 -7.77 12.55
CA LEU A 19 15.01 -7.18 12.73
C LEU A 19 14.60 -7.16 14.21
N GLY A 20 14.88 -8.23 14.95
CA GLY A 20 14.61 -8.31 16.38
C GLY A 20 15.42 -7.28 17.19
N ALA A 21 16.71 -7.17 16.91
CA ALA A 21 17.58 -6.18 17.55
C ALA A 21 17.15 -4.74 17.23
N LEU A 22 16.77 -4.46 15.98
CA LEU A 22 16.21 -3.16 15.60
C LEU A 22 14.94 -2.88 16.38
N LYS A 23 13.99 -3.82 16.40
CA LYS A 23 12.75 -3.67 17.16
C LYS A 23 13.02 -3.35 18.63
N ILE A 24 13.99 -4.01 19.27
CA ILE A 24 14.40 -3.74 20.65
C ILE A 24 14.95 -2.32 20.81
N ALA A 25 15.82 -1.88 19.90
CA ALA A 25 16.36 -0.52 19.91
C ALA A 25 15.26 0.56 19.82
N LEU A 26 14.13 0.22 19.19
CA LEU A 26 12.99 1.11 18.99
C LEU A 26 11.87 0.94 20.05
N ILE A 27 12.01 0.04 21.04
CA ILE A 27 10.93 -0.27 22.02
C ILE A 27 10.46 0.95 22.81
N GLN A 28 11.39 1.81 23.23
CA GLN A 28 11.07 3.01 24.01
C GLN A 28 10.87 4.25 23.13
N GLN A 29 11.09 4.12 21.82
CA GLN A 29 11.06 5.26 20.93
C GLN A 29 9.62 5.69 20.68
N THR A 30 9.35 6.98 20.89
CA THR A 30 8.08 7.62 20.54
C THR A 30 8.07 8.20 19.14
N ASP A 31 9.25 8.54 18.62
CA ASP A 31 9.45 9.16 17.31
C ASP A 31 9.62 8.16 16.17
N LEU A 32 9.49 8.65 14.94
CA LEU A 32 9.32 7.86 13.71
C LEU A 32 10.63 7.38 13.07
N LEU A 33 11.65 8.25 13.08
CA LEU A 33 12.99 7.87 12.67
C LEU A 33 13.77 7.52 13.92
N PRO A 34 14.64 6.50 13.87
CA PRO A 34 15.56 6.23 14.96
C PRO A 34 16.21 7.54 15.43
N MET A 35 15.89 7.99 16.63
CA MET A 35 16.49 9.19 17.24
C MET A 35 17.99 8.94 17.38
N GLU A 36 18.80 10.00 17.51
CA GLU A 36 20.23 9.80 17.72
C GLU A 36 20.54 8.90 18.94
N GLU A 37 19.74 9.01 19.99
CA GLU A 37 19.82 8.13 21.17
C GLU A 37 19.54 6.65 20.82
N SER A 38 18.49 6.39 20.03
CA SER A 38 18.18 5.03 19.57
C SER A 38 19.24 4.50 18.61
N ARG A 39 19.78 5.35 17.72
CA ARG A 39 20.84 5.00 16.76
C ARG A 39 22.18 4.71 17.43
N SER A 40 22.47 5.40 18.54
CA SER A 40 23.68 5.18 19.33
C SER A 40 23.59 3.93 20.22
N SER A 41 22.40 3.36 20.40
CA SER A 41 22.19 2.15 21.19
C SER A 41 23.01 0.96 20.67
N VAL A 42 23.41 0.08 21.59
CA VAL A 42 24.09 -1.18 21.23
C VAL A 42 23.20 -2.08 20.35
N HIS A 43 21.89 -2.06 20.58
CA HIS A 43 20.93 -2.87 19.84
C HIS A 43 20.81 -2.40 18.39
N TYR A 44 20.79 -1.10 18.13
CA TYR A 44 20.73 -0.56 16.77
C TYR A 44 22.02 -0.86 15.98
N ARG A 45 23.20 -0.66 16.58
CA ARG A 45 24.49 -1.03 15.96
C ARG A 45 24.57 -2.53 15.66
N THR A 46 24.12 -3.36 16.59
CA THR A 46 24.02 -4.82 16.40
C THR A 46 23.09 -5.16 15.24
N ALA A 47 21.93 -4.48 15.16
CA ALA A 47 20.95 -4.68 14.11
C ALA A 47 21.53 -4.41 12.72
N LEU A 48 22.20 -3.26 12.54
CA LEU A 48 22.85 -2.90 11.27
C LEU A 48 23.97 -3.86 10.88
N SER A 49 24.80 -4.27 11.84
CA SER A 49 25.88 -5.23 11.58
C SER A 49 25.34 -6.55 11.06
N ARG A 50 24.32 -7.11 11.72
CA ARG A 50 23.67 -8.36 11.33
C ARG A 50 22.93 -8.25 10.00
N TYR A 51 22.22 -7.14 9.78
CA TYR A 51 21.56 -6.84 8.50
C TYR A 51 22.56 -6.84 7.35
N GLY A 52 23.66 -6.10 7.49
CA GLY A 52 24.70 -6.01 6.48
C GLY A 52 25.40 -7.35 6.22
N ASN A 53 25.60 -8.16 7.26
CA ASN A 53 26.16 -9.50 7.11
C ASN A 53 25.21 -10.43 6.34
N ALA A 54 23.94 -10.48 6.75
CA ALA A 54 22.91 -11.29 6.10
C ALA A 54 22.77 -10.92 4.62
N MET A 55 22.77 -9.63 4.29
CA MET A 55 22.71 -9.17 2.89
C MET A 55 23.91 -9.63 2.06
N ARG A 56 25.15 -9.45 2.57
CA ARG A 56 26.36 -9.86 1.83
C ARG A 56 26.36 -11.35 1.52
N THR A 57 25.93 -12.16 2.46
CA THR A 57 25.82 -13.61 2.27
C THR A 57 24.70 -13.95 1.28
N LEU A 58 23.52 -13.33 1.40
CA LEU A 58 22.37 -13.63 0.55
C LEU A 58 22.62 -13.29 -0.92
N VAL A 59 23.30 -12.18 -1.22
CA VAL A 59 23.56 -11.74 -2.61
C VAL A 59 24.38 -12.76 -3.39
N ALA A 60 25.17 -13.60 -2.72
CA ALA A 60 25.93 -14.67 -3.36
C ALA A 60 25.12 -15.95 -3.63
N VAL A 61 23.88 -16.05 -3.13
CA VAL A 61 23.04 -17.26 -3.25
C VAL A 61 22.22 -17.21 -4.55
N ALA A 62 22.40 -18.22 -5.40
CA ALA A 62 21.57 -18.40 -6.59
C ALA A 62 20.16 -18.87 -6.21
N ALA A 63 19.14 -18.35 -6.88
CA ALA A 63 17.76 -18.78 -6.72
C ALA A 63 17.51 -20.12 -7.41
N ASN A 64 17.20 -21.15 -6.63
CA ASN A 64 16.82 -22.49 -7.08
C ASN A 64 15.71 -23.04 -6.16
N GLU A 65 15.29 -24.29 -6.36
CA GLU A 65 14.18 -24.88 -5.58
C GLU A 65 14.44 -24.90 -4.07
N ASP A 66 15.69 -25.12 -3.66
CA ASP A 66 16.07 -25.21 -2.25
C ASP A 66 16.20 -23.83 -1.58
N THR A 67 16.59 -22.81 -2.34
CA THR A 67 16.93 -21.48 -1.80
C THR A 67 15.83 -20.44 -1.99
N ILE A 68 14.91 -20.63 -2.94
CA ILE A 68 13.92 -19.62 -3.34
C ILE A 68 13.05 -19.14 -2.17
N SER A 69 12.50 -20.06 -1.39
CA SER A 69 11.68 -19.76 -0.22
C SER A 69 12.46 -18.88 0.76
N THR A 70 13.70 -19.25 1.06
CA THR A 70 14.53 -18.53 2.03
C THR A 70 14.95 -17.15 1.52
N ILE A 71 15.26 -17.02 0.23
CA ILE A 71 15.53 -15.71 -0.41
C ILE A 71 14.32 -14.79 -0.28
N LEU A 72 13.13 -15.28 -0.61
CA LEU A 72 11.89 -14.51 -0.54
C LEU A 72 11.57 -14.09 0.91
N GLN A 73 11.77 -14.99 1.88
CA GLN A 73 11.63 -14.67 3.30
C GLN A 73 12.62 -13.58 3.74
N CYS A 74 13.88 -13.64 3.29
CA CYS A 74 14.85 -12.59 3.57
C CYS A 74 14.45 -11.25 2.96
N CYS A 75 13.93 -11.21 1.73
CA CYS A 75 13.41 -9.98 1.13
C CYS A 75 12.27 -9.37 1.97
N ILE A 76 11.36 -10.19 2.49
CA ILE A 76 10.28 -9.72 3.37
C ILE A 76 10.85 -9.18 4.70
N VAL A 77 11.81 -9.88 5.31
CA VAL A 77 12.43 -9.45 6.58
C VAL A 77 13.23 -8.16 6.41
N PHE A 78 13.99 -8.03 5.31
CA PHE A 78 14.73 -6.80 5.01
C PHE A 78 13.80 -5.64 4.68
N PHE A 79 12.73 -5.89 3.93
CA PHE A 79 11.67 -4.89 3.75
C PHE A 79 11.13 -4.38 5.09
N CYS A 80 10.77 -5.28 6.02
CA CYS A 80 10.31 -4.89 7.35
C CYS A 80 11.39 -4.13 8.14
N PHE A 81 12.66 -4.54 8.03
CA PHE A 81 13.78 -3.84 8.66
C PHE A 81 13.89 -2.41 8.15
N ASP A 82 13.91 -2.24 6.83
CA ASP A 82 14.05 -0.94 6.18
C ASP A 82 12.85 -0.02 6.43
N LEU A 83 11.64 -0.58 6.57
CA LEU A 83 10.47 0.18 7.03
C LEU A 83 10.64 0.70 8.45
N LEU A 84 11.12 -0.14 9.38
CA LEU A 84 11.33 0.26 10.78
C LEU A 84 12.52 1.23 10.92
N ASP A 85 13.54 1.11 10.07
CA ASP A 85 14.68 2.04 10.04
C ASP A 85 14.32 3.39 9.40
N GLY A 86 13.21 3.46 8.66
CA GLY A 86 12.79 4.62 7.88
C GLY A 86 13.51 4.76 6.53
N ASN A 87 14.18 3.70 6.07
CA ASN A 87 14.83 3.64 4.77
C ASN A 87 13.85 3.16 3.68
N HIS A 88 12.85 3.99 3.37
CA HIS A 88 11.81 3.65 2.39
C HIS A 88 12.36 3.30 1.00
N LYS A 89 13.50 3.89 0.60
CA LYS A 89 14.17 3.56 -0.67
C LYS A 89 14.65 2.11 -0.69
N ALA A 90 15.34 1.66 0.37
CA ALA A 90 15.79 0.27 0.49
C ALA A 90 14.59 -0.70 0.64
N ALA A 91 13.57 -0.32 1.42
CA ALA A 91 12.35 -1.11 1.56
C ALA A 91 11.72 -1.40 0.18
N HIS A 92 11.62 -0.38 -0.67
CA HIS A 92 11.09 -0.53 -2.02
C HIS A 92 11.97 -1.43 -2.91
N VAL A 93 13.30 -1.34 -2.78
CA VAL A 93 14.24 -2.22 -3.48
C VAL A 93 14.01 -3.69 -3.11
N HIS A 94 13.84 -4.01 -1.83
CA HIS A 94 13.62 -5.40 -1.38
C HIS A 94 12.30 -6.00 -1.88
N ILE A 95 11.21 -5.22 -1.85
CA ILE A 95 9.93 -5.67 -2.42
C ILE A 95 10.03 -5.87 -3.93
N HIS A 96 10.66 -4.94 -4.64
CA HIS A 96 10.81 -5.05 -6.08
C HIS A 96 11.67 -6.26 -6.47
N TYR A 97 12.83 -6.42 -5.83
CA TYR A 97 13.73 -7.54 -6.07
C TYR A 97 13.06 -8.88 -5.76
N GLY A 98 12.39 -9.00 -4.61
CA GLY A 98 11.65 -10.21 -4.23
C GLY A 98 10.51 -10.53 -5.19
N THR A 99 9.73 -9.52 -5.61
CA THR A 99 8.66 -9.69 -6.61
C THR A 99 9.22 -10.17 -7.95
N ARG A 100 10.35 -9.61 -8.40
CA ARG A 100 11.00 -10.01 -9.65
C ARG A 100 11.51 -11.45 -9.59
N ILE A 101 12.16 -11.83 -8.50
CA ILE A 101 12.61 -13.22 -8.27
C ILE A 101 11.41 -14.18 -8.27
N LEU A 102 10.37 -13.86 -7.51
CA LEU A 102 9.15 -14.66 -7.42
C LEU A 102 8.53 -14.87 -8.81
N ARG A 103 8.34 -13.77 -9.56
CA ARG A 103 7.74 -13.83 -10.91
C ARG A 103 8.59 -14.63 -11.88
N ASN A 104 9.90 -14.41 -11.91
CA ASN A 104 10.79 -15.15 -12.81
C ASN A 104 10.80 -16.65 -12.50
N PHE A 105 10.87 -17.01 -11.21
CA PHE A 105 10.88 -18.41 -10.78
C PHE A 105 9.57 -19.12 -11.12
N LEU A 106 8.44 -18.50 -10.79
CA LEU A 106 7.13 -19.10 -11.06
C LEU A 106 6.77 -19.11 -12.54
N ARG A 107 7.15 -18.11 -13.34
CA ARG A 107 6.95 -18.13 -14.80
C ARG A 107 7.71 -19.27 -15.48
N ALA A 108 8.94 -19.55 -15.03
CA ALA A 108 9.74 -20.65 -15.57
C ALA A 108 9.15 -22.03 -15.22
N ARG A 109 8.50 -22.16 -14.06
CA ARG A 109 7.92 -23.41 -13.56
C ARG A 109 6.47 -23.65 -13.99
N CYS A 110 5.68 -22.59 -14.03
CA CYS A 110 4.23 -22.61 -14.22
C CYS A 110 3.86 -21.63 -15.34
N PRO A 111 4.26 -21.91 -16.60
CA PRO A 111 3.98 -21.02 -17.73
C PRO A 111 2.46 -20.82 -17.89
N GLY A 112 2.05 -19.59 -18.20
CA GLY A 112 0.64 -19.22 -18.39
C GLY A 112 -0.12 -18.83 -17.11
N THR A 113 0.51 -18.89 -15.94
CA THR A 113 -0.15 -18.42 -14.70
C THR A 113 -0.03 -16.90 -14.56
N ASP A 114 -1.17 -16.21 -14.44
CA ASP A 114 -1.18 -14.80 -14.07
C ASP A 114 -0.94 -14.64 -12.56
N LEU A 115 0.29 -14.25 -12.23
CA LEU A 115 0.76 -14.08 -10.86
C LEU A 115 0.19 -12.85 -10.17
N ASP A 116 -0.52 -11.96 -10.85
CA ASP A 116 -1.12 -10.78 -10.23
C ASP A 116 -2.54 -11.05 -9.71
N ILE A 117 -3.22 -12.04 -10.28
CA ILE A 117 -4.57 -12.50 -9.86
C ILE A 117 -4.59 -13.90 -9.22
N CYS A 118 -3.43 -14.53 -9.04
CA CYS A 118 -3.37 -15.87 -8.48
C CYS A 118 -3.74 -15.87 -6.98
N ALA A 119 -4.85 -16.53 -6.62
CA ALA A 119 -5.31 -16.62 -5.25
C ALA A 119 -4.37 -17.45 -4.36
N ASN A 120 -3.85 -18.56 -4.89
CA ASN A 120 -2.95 -19.50 -4.19
C ASN A 120 -1.57 -19.54 -4.86
N SER A 121 -0.56 -20.10 -4.18
CA SER A 121 0.74 -20.31 -4.82
C SER A 121 0.61 -21.36 -5.93
N PRO A 122 1.13 -21.11 -7.15
CA PRO A 122 1.18 -22.12 -8.22
C PRO A 122 2.12 -23.29 -7.90
N ALA A 123 3.06 -23.09 -6.98
CA ALA A 123 4.02 -24.09 -6.52
C ALA A 123 4.03 -24.15 -4.98
N PRO A 124 2.94 -24.64 -4.34
CA PRO A 124 2.73 -24.51 -2.90
C PRO A 124 3.76 -25.24 -2.04
N TYR A 125 4.39 -26.29 -2.58
CA TYR A 125 5.47 -27.04 -1.91
C TYR A 125 6.80 -26.28 -1.85
N LEU A 126 7.03 -25.35 -2.79
CA LEU A 126 8.26 -24.56 -2.88
C LEU A 126 8.08 -23.17 -2.29
N ILE A 127 6.93 -22.56 -2.53
CA ILE A 127 6.61 -21.19 -2.15
C ILE A 127 5.26 -21.20 -1.45
N ASP A 128 5.27 -20.91 -0.16
CA ASP A 128 4.06 -20.72 0.63
C ASP A 128 3.19 -19.59 0.04
N GLY A 129 1.88 -19.82 -0.04
CA GLY A 129 0.92 -18.84 -0.57
C GLY A 129 1.00 -17.48 0.14
N SER A 130 1.25 -17.46 1.44
CA SER A 130 1.39 -16.21 2.21
C SER A 130 2.52 -15.32 1.70
N MET A 131 3.60 -15.89 1.15
CA MET A 131 4.69 -15.10 0.55
C MET A 131 4.21 -14.41 -0.72
N VAL A 132 3.52 -15.14 -1.60
CA VAL A 132 2.90 -14.57 -2.81
C VAL A 132 1.96 -13.43 -2.43
N HIS A 133 1.17 -13.63 -1.37
CA HIS A 133 0.21 -12.64 -0.89
C HIS A 133 0.90 -11.36 -0.40
N ILE A 134 1.97 -11.50 0.39
CA ILE A 134 2.75 -10.36 0.88
C ILE A 134 3.33 -9.56 -0.28
N PHE A 135 3.96 -10.20 -1.28
CA PHE A 135 4.55 -9.48 -2.41
C PHE A 135 3.51 -8.77 -3.24
N GLN A 136 2.38 -9.41 -3.55
CA GLN A 136 1.28 -8.75 -4.27
C GLN A 136 0.69 -7.57 -3.49
N ARG A 137 0.51 -7.69 -2.16
CA ARG A 137 0.00 -6.59 -1.33
C ARG A 137 1.00 -5.45 -1.22
N CYS A 138 2.29 -5.75 -1.08
CA CYS A 138 3.34 -4.73 -1.08
C CYS A 138 3.46 -4.04 -2.45
N ASN A 139 3.24 -4.78 -3.54
CA ASN A 139 3.22 -4.23 -4.89
C ASN A 139 2.09 -3.20 -5.02
N SER A 140 0.85 -3.52 -4.64
CA SER A 140 -0.29 -2.59 -4.75
C SER A 140 -0.09 -1.27 -3.98
N VAL A 141 0.49 -1.31 -2.77
CA VAL A 141 0.68 -0.10 -1.94
C VAL A 141 1.86 0.78 -2.39
N SER A 142 2.82 0.22 -3.12
CA SER A 142 3.93 0.98 -3.71
C SER A 142 3.50 1.92 -4.84
N TYR A 143 2.27 1.82 -5.34
CA TYR A 143 1.80 2.58 -6.51
C TYR A 143 0.84 3.73 -6.21
N VAL A 144 0.50 3.92 -4.94
CA VAL A 144 -0.45 4.96 -4.57
C VAL A 144 0.25 6.32 -4.50
N HIS A 145 -0.42 7.39 -4.93
CA HIS A 145 0.12 8.70 -5.39
C HIS A 145 1.21 9.42 -4.56
N LEU A 146 1.53 8.97 -3.34
CA LEU A 146 2.59 9.54 -2.49
C LEU A 146 3.77 8.58 -2.30
N ALA A 147 3.68 7.33 -2.74
CA ALA A 147 4.83 6.45 -2.80
C ALA A 147 5.87 7.10 -3.73
N PRO A 148 7.16 7.14 -3.34
CA PRO A 148 8.21 7.73 -4.17
C PRO A 148 8.08 7.24 -5.61
N ARG A 149 7.96 8.18 -6.58
CA ARG A 149 7.81 7.81 -7.99
C ARG A 149 8.90 6.82 -8.36
N ARG A 150 8.48 5.60 -8.72
CA ARG A 150 9.33 4.53 -9.24
C ARG A 150 10.13 5.11 -10.42
N PRO A 151 11.47 5.04 -10.41
CA PRO A 151 12.21 5.08 -11.65
C PRO A 151 11.85 3.79 -12.39
N CYS A 152 10.94 3.83 -13.36
CA CYS A 152 10.68 2.70 -14.25
C CYS A 152 12.03 2.29 -14.85
N GLN A 153 12.57 1.13 -14.45
CA GLN A 153 13.78 0.65 -15.08
C GLN A 153 13.44 0.12 -16.48
N PRO A 154 14.22 0.47 -17.52
CA PRO A 154 13.96 0.05 -18.90
C PRO A 154 13.86 -1.47 -19.11
N SER A 155 14.41 -2.25 -18.17
CA SER A 155 14.51 -3.71 -18.20
C SER A 155 13.38 -4.44 -17.49
N GLU A 156 12.35 -3.74 -17.02
CA GLU A 156 11.21 -4.39 -16.37
C GLU A 156 10.36 -5.15 -17.40
N PRO A 157 10.03 -6.43 -17.14
CA PRO A 157 9.17 -7.19 -18.03
C PRO A 157 7.82 -6.47 -18.12
N GLN A 158 7.45 -6.11 -19.34
CA GLN A 158 6.13 -5.60 -19.65
C GLN A 158 5.10 -6.63 -19.15
N LEU A 159 4.07 -6.16 -18.46
CA LEU A 159 2.90 -6.99 -18.20
C LEU A 159 2.37 -7.47 -19.56
N ASP A 160 2.14 -8.77 -19.69
CA ASP A 160 1.63 -9.36 -20.92
C ASP A 160 0.27 -8.73 -21.21
N ALA A 161 0.25 -7.77 -22.14
CA ALA A 161 -0.92 -6.97 -22.50
C ALA A 161 -2.04 -7.77 -23.21
N GLY A 162 -2.00 -9.10 -23.13
CA GLY A 162 -2.87 -10.02 -23.84
C GLY A 162 -3.93 -10.74 -22.98
N VAL A 163 -3.86 -10.68 -21.64
CA VAL A 163 -4.84 -11.35 -20.78
C VAL A 163 -5.85 -10.33 -20.27
N ASP A 164 -7.14 -10.58 -20.53
CA ASP A 164 -8.25 -9.80 -19.96
C ASP A 164 -8.42 -10.17 -18.47
N THR A 165 -7.56 -9.55 -17.64
CA THR A 165 -7.48 -9.78 -16.20
C THR A 165 -8.80 -9.48 -15.50
N SER A 166 -9.54 -8.45 -15.93
CA SER A 166 -10.83 -8.10 -15.34
C SER A 166 -11.92 -9.11 -15.66
N ALA A 167 -11.98 -9.61 -16.90
CA ALA A 167 -12.89 -10.70 -17.27
C ALA A 167 -12.60 -11.97 -16.47
N THR A 168 -11.32 -12.32 -16.32
CA THR A 168 -10.90 -13.49 -15.53
C THR A 168 -11.33 -13.33 -14.08
N LEU A 169 -11.02 -12.20 -13.44
CA LEU A 169 -11.42 -11.91 -12.06
C LEU A 169 -12.93 -12.02 -11.84
N LYS A 170 -13.73 -11.50 -12.77
CA LYS A 170 -15.18 -11.59 -12.71
C LYS A 170 -15.67 -13.03 -12.69
N THR A 171 -15.04 -13.92 -13.47
CA THR A 171 -15.43 -15.34 -13.51
C THR A 171 -15.03 -16.13 -12.28
N ILE A 172 -13.92 -15.78 -11.64
CA ILE A 172 -13.37 -16.54 -10.50
C ILE A 172 -13.79 -16.00 -9.14
N LEU A 173 -14.40 -14.79 -9.07
CA LEU A 173 -14.83 -14.20 -7.81
C LEU A 173 -15.87 -15.09 -7.13
N HIS A 174 -15.66 -15.32 -5.83
CA HIS A 174 -16.52 -16.19 -5.04
C HIS A 174 -17.87 -15.55 -4.74
N GLN A 175 -18.91 -16.39 -4.63
CA GLN A 175 -20.25 -15.96 -4.20
C GLN A 175 -20.32 -15.66 -2.68
N SER A 176 -19.39 -16.20 -1.90
CA SER A 176 -19.27 -16.00 -0.45
C SER A 176 -17.85 -16.28 0.02
N PHE A 177 -17.41 -15.64 1.09
CA PHE A 177 -16.11 -15.91 1.72
C PHE A 177 -16.26 -16.75 2.99
N SER A 178 -15.34 -17.70 3.19
CA SER A 178 -15.24 -18.54 4.38
C SER A 178 -14.65 -17.82 5.60
N SER A 179 -13.94 -16.70 5.37
CA SER A 179 -13.32 -15.90 6.43
C SER A 179 -13.03 -14.48 6.00
N VAL A 180 -12.85 -13.57 6.97
CA VAL A 180 -12.39 -12.19 6.71
C VAL A 180 -11.05 -12.17 5.98
N LYS A 181 -10.15 -13.11 6.27
CA LYS A 181 -8.84 -13.21 5.62
C LYS A 181 -8.97 -13.50 4.11
N GLU A 182 -9.91 -14.37 3.75
CA GLU A 182 -10.19 -14.67 2.35
C GLU A 182 -10.79 -13.45 1.63
N ALA A 183 -11.72 -12.74 2.27
CA ALA A 183 -12.29 -11.52 1.69
C ALA A 183 -11.22 -10.44 1.44
N VAL A 184 -10.35 -10.19 2.43
CA VAL A 184 -9.20 -9.27 2.31
C VAL A 184 -8.31 -9.69 1.14
N ARG A 185 -8.05 -11.00 1.03
CA ARG A 185 -7.21 -11.55 -0.02
C ARG A 185 -7.77 -11.26 -1.41
N TRP A 186 -9.07 -11.46 -1.60
CA TRP A 186 -9.75 -11.15 -2.86
C TRP A 186 -9.73 -9.65 -3.18
N LEU A 187 -9.86 -8.79 -2.18
CA LEU A 187 -9.75 -7.34 -2.38
C LEU A 187 -8.34 -6.94 -2.85
N ASP A 188 -7.28 -7.55 -2.30
CA ASP A 188 -5.90 -7.31 -2.74
C ASP A 188 -5.69 -7.71 -4.21
N LEU A 189 -6.31 -8.81 -4.67
CA LEU A 189 -6.23 -9.24 -6.08
C LEU A 189 -6.95 -8.27 -7.01
N ILE A 190 -8.15 -7.83 -6.62
CA ILE A 190 -8.92 -6.82 -7.37
C ILE A 190 -8.09 -5.54 -7.50
N GLN A 191 -7.49 -5.06 -6.39
CA GLN A 191 -6.63 -3.88 -6.40
C GLN A 191 -5.38 -4.05 -7.27
N ASN A 192 -4.73 -5.21 -7.26
CA ASN A 192 -3.57 -5.46 -8.14
C ASN A 192 -3.95 -5.42 -9.62
N ALA A 193 -5.05 -6.05 -10.00
CA ALA A 193 -5.55 -6.00 -11.38
C ALA A 193 -5.99 -4.59 -11.79
N LEU A 194 -6.54 -3.80 -10.87
CA LEU A 194 -6.88 -2.40 -11.11
C LEU A 194 -5.66 -1.53 -11.42
N PHE A 195 -4.55 -1.74 -10.71
CA PHE A 195 -3.37 -0.90 -10.85
C PHE A 195 -2.43 -1.33 -11.99
N ALA A 196 -2.42 -2.60 -12.40
CA ALA A 196 -1.50 -3.12 -13.41
C ALA A 196 -1.58 -2.42 -14.79
N PRO A 197 -2.76 -2.15 -15.39
CA PRO A 197 -2.85 -1.47 -16.69
C PRO A 197 -2.42 0.00 -16.66
N ILE A 198 -2.66 0.68 -15.53
CA ILE A 198 -2.26 2.09 -15.32
C ILE A 198 -0.74 2.24 -15.44
N ILE A 199 0.00 1.20 -15.05
CA ILE A 199 1.47 1.14 -15.11
C ILE A 199 1.97 0.89 -16.54
N ALA A 200 1.25 0.08 -17.33
CA ALA A 200 1.65 -0.30 -18.68
C ALA A 200 1.31 0.75 -19.76
N SER A 201 0.34 1.63 -19.48
CA SER A 201 -0.16 2.63 -20.41
C SER A 201 0.85 3.74 -20.72
N LYS A 202 1.42 3.73 -21.94
CA LYS A 202 2.22 4.81 -22.53
C LYS A 202 1.56 5.54 -23.73
N GLN A 203 0.33 5.21 -24.14
CA GLN A 203 -0.25 5.73 -25.39
C GLN A 203 -1.72 6.17 -25.28
N PRO A 204 -2.17 7.27 -25.94
CA PRO A 204 -3.34 8.01 -25.47
C PRO A 204 -4.68 7.79 -26.22
N SER A 205 -4.74 7.21 -27.42
CA SER A 205 -5.87 7.51 -28.33
C SER A 205 -6.90 6.39 -28.62
N THR A 206 -6.64 5.12 -28.29
CA THR A 206 -7.62 4.01 -28.47
C THR A 206 -8.15 3.47 -27.12
N LEU A 207 -8.07 4.29 -26.08
CA LEU A 207 -8.30 3.88 -24.69
C LEU A 207 -9.72 4.14 -24.20
N GLU A 208 -10.47 5.09 -24.75
CA GLU A 208 -11.67 5.60 -24.06
C GLU A 208 -12.79 4.55 -23.91
N ASP A 209 -13.13 3.82 -24.97
CA ASP A 209 -14.20 2.80 -24.93
C ASP A 209 -13.78 1.54 -24.17
N ARG A 210 -12.50 1.15 -24.27
CA ARG A 210 -11.93 0.07 -23.46
C ARG A 210 -11.90 0.44 -21.99
N CYS A 211 -11.49 1.67 -21.65
CA CYS A 211 -11.50 2.18 -20.30
C CYS A 211 -12.92 2.25 -19.71
N LYS A 212 -13.94 2.62 -20.51
CA LYS A 212 -15.35 2.60 -20.07
C LYS A 212 -15.83 1.17 -19.77
N THR A 213 -15.51 0.22 -20.64
CA THR A 213 -15.88 -1.19 -20.48
C THR A 213 -15.19 -1.81 -19.26
N GLU A 214 -13.88 -1.61 -19.12
CA GLU A 214 -13.09 -2.08 -17.97
C GLU A 214 -13.58 -1.45 -16.67
N ARG A 215 -13.86 -0.14 -16.67
CA ARG A 215 -14.44 0.55 -15.51
C ARG A 215 -15.75 -0.09 -15.08
N GLY A 216 -16.66 -0.37 -16.02
CA GLY A 216 -17.93 -1.03 -15.73
C GLY A 216 -17.74 -2.42 -15.11
N ARG A 217 -16.83 -3.22 -15.67
CA ARG A 217 -16.50 -4.57 -15.15
C ARG A 217 -15.95 -4.51 -13.73
N PHE A 218 -15.02 -3.60 -13.44
CA PHE A 218 -14.45 -3.47 -12.10
C PHE A 218 -15.46 -2.97 -11.06
N LEU A 219 -16.39 -2.08 -11.44
CA LEU A 219 -17.48 -1.69 -10.54
C LEU A 219 -18.36 -2.89 -10.19
N GLU A 220 -18.73 -3.70 -11.18
CA GLU A 220 -19.52 -4.93 -10.95
C GLU A 220 -18.77 -5.95 -10.08
N ILE A 221 -17.46 -6.13 -10.30
CA ILE A 221 -16.61 -6.99 -9.45
C ILE A 221 -16.62 -6.48 -8.00
N LEU A 222 -16.51 -5.17 -7.79
CA LEU A 222 -16.51 -4.57 -6.45
C LEU A 222 -17.88 -4.68 -5.77
N ASP A 223 -18.98 -4.56 -6.52
CA ASP A 223 -20.33 -4.79 -6.01
C ASP A 223 -20.54 -6.26 -5.61
N ASN A 224 -20.12 -7.20 -6.47
CA ASN A 224 -20.18 -8.63 -6.18
C ASN A 224 -19.33 -9.00 -4.95
N TRP A 225 -18.14 -8.41 -4.81
CA TRP A 225 -17.29 -8.61 -3.63
C TRP A 225 -17.98 -8.10 -2.36
N ALA A 226 -18.66 -6.95 -2.42
CA ALA A 226 -19.37 -6.39 -1.26
C ALA A 226 -20.54 -7.29 -0.83
N VAL A 227 -21.31 -7.80 -1.79
CA VAL A 227 -22.38 -8.77 -1.52
C VAL A 227 -21.83 -10.05 -0.89
N ALA A 228 -20.72 -10.59 -1.42
CA ALA A 228 -20.09 -11.79 -0.89
C ALA A 228 -19.48 -11.59 0.51
N PHE A 229 -19.04 -10.38 0.85
CA PHE A 229 -18.44 -10.04 2.14
C PHE A 229 -19.46 -9.74 3.24
N GLN A 230 -20.65 -9.23 2.88
CA GLN A 230 -21.66 -8.75 3.84
C GLN A 230 -22.01 -9.77 4.94
N PRO A 231 -22.23 -11.08 4.66
CA PRO A 231 -22.57 -12.04 5.69
C PRO A 231 -21.47 -12.19 6.75
N GLN A 232 -20.21 -12.21 6.31
CA GLN A 232 -19.06 -12.32 7.21
C GLN A 232 -18.89 -11.05 8.05
N ALA A 233 -19.01 -9.87 7.44
CA ALA A 233 -18.92 -8.60 8.15
C ALA A 233 -20.02 -8.45 9.23
N ALA A 234 -21.26 -8.87 8.89
CA ALA A 234 -22.38 -8.87 9.81
C ALA A 234 -22.14 -9.85 10.99
N TRP A 235 -21.66 -11.06 10.71
CA TRP A 235 -21.36 -12.06 11.74
C TRP A 235 -20.33 -11.56 12.76
N GLU A 236 -19.23 -10.96 12.28
CA GLU A 236 -18.17 -10.40 13.12
C GLU A 236 -18.66 -9.20 13.96
N THR A 237 -19.67 -8.48 13.47
CA THR A 237 -20.21 -7.30 14.15
C THR A 237 -21.30 -7.66 15.17
N GLN A 238 -22.10 -8.71 14.92
CA GLN A 238 -23.33 -9.01 15.68
C GLN A 238 -23.23 -10.22 16.63
N VAL A 239 -22.55 -11.31 16.26
CA VAL A 239 -22.68 -12.62 16.96
C VAL A 239 -21.34 -13.16 17.46
N GLY A 240 -20.23 -12.92 16.75
CA GLY A 240 -18.92 -13.55 17.01
C GLY A 240 -17.76 -12.62 17.43
N GLY A 241 -17.98 -11.31 17.49
CA GLY A 241 -16.93 -10.28 17.58
C GLY A 241 -16.19 -10.11 18.91
N ASN A 242 -15.79 -11.17 19.59
CA ASN A 242 -14.95 -11.06 20.80
C ASN A 242 -13.47 -10.74 20.50
N ASN A 243 -13.05 -10.76 19.23
CA ASN A 243 -11.67 -10.43 18.84
C ASN A 243 -11.57 -9.00 18.26
N PRO A 244 -11.02 -8.03 19.03
CA PRO A 244 -10.78 -6.67 18.56
C PRO A 244 -10.08 -6.57 17.21
N ARG A 245 -9.11 -7.46 16.95
CA ARG A 245 -8.29 -7.43 15.73
C ARG A 245 -9.08 -7.78 14.48
N THR A 246 -10.01 -8.74 14.60
CA THR A 246 -10.84 -9.13 13.45
C THR A 246 -11.80 -7.99 13.09
N ARG A 247 -12.37 -7.31 14.09
CA ARG A 247 -13.22 -6.14 13.87
C ARG A 247 -12.45 -4.98 13.23
N GLU A 248 -11.24 -4.68 13.71
CA GLU A 248 -10.35 -3.70 13.07
C GLU A 248 -10.05 -4.06 11.61
N GLN A 249 -9.83 -5.35 11.33
CA GLN A 249 -9.58 -5.84 9.97
C GLN A 249 -10.82 -5.69 9.07
N VAL A 250 -12.03 -5.99 9.56
CA VAL A 250 -13.29 -5.78 8.81
C VAL A 250 -13.43 -4.31 8.44
N ILE A 251 -13.32 -3.41 9.41
CA ILE A 251 -13.44 -1.96 9.20
C ILE A 251 -12.40 -1.46 8.19
N ALA A 252 -11.12 -1.84 8.37
CA ALA A 252 -10.06 -1.44 7.44
C ALA A 252 -10.31 -1.98 6.01
N THR A 253 -10.85 -3.18 5.89
CA THR A 253 -11.18 -3.79 4.58
C THR A 253 -12.32 -3.05 3.90
N GLU A 254 -13.37 -2.66 4.64
CA GLU A 254 -14.47 -1.85 4.10
C GLU A 254 -13.99 -0.46 3.65
N MET A 255 -13.09 0.18 4.40
CA MET A 255 -12.47 1.45 3.99
C MET A 255 -11.68 1.29 2.68
N GLN A 256 -10.94 0.19 2.53
CA GLN A 256 -10.19 -0.12 1.31
C GLN A 256 -11.11 -0.40 0.11
N TRP A 257 -12.24 -1.09 0.34
CA TRP A 257 -13.25 -1.31 -0.69
C TRP A 257 -13.88 0.01 -1.16
N HIS A 258 -14.29 0.89 -0.23
CA HIS A 258 -14.78 2.21 -0.58
C HIS A 258 -13.75 3.00 -1.40
N ASN A 259 -12.48 2.97 -0.99
CA ASN A 259 -11.40 3.62 -1.72
C ASN A 259 -11.22 3.07 -3.15
N ALA A 260 -11.22 1.75 -3.32
CA ALA A 260 -11.15 1.10 -4.63
C ALA A 260 -12.35 1.47 -5.52
N TYR A 261 -13.55 1.50 -4.95
CA TYR A 261 -14.76 1.88 -5.68
C TYR A 261 -14.71 3.33 -6.15
N ILE A 262 -14.35 4.27 -5.27
CA ILE A 262 -14.21 5.68 -5.62
C ILE A 262 -13.16 5.83 -6.72
N PHE A 263 -12.01 5.14 -6.60
CA PHE A 263 -10.94 5.17 -7.60
C PHE A 263 -11.45 4.79 -8.99
N VAL A 264 -12.18 3.68 -9.12
CA VAL A 264 -12.71 3.21 -10.40
C VAL A 264 -13.81 4.15 -10.92
N TYR A 265 -14.78 4.48 -10.08
CA TYR A 265 -15.95 5.29 -10.46
C TYR A 265 -15.54 6.67 -10.99
N THR A 266 -14.56 7.29 -10.34
CA THR A 266 -14.08 8.66 -10.65
C THR A 266 -13.00 8.70 -11.73
N SER A 267 -12.77 7.60 -12.45
CA SER A 267 -11.72 7.48 -13.46
C SER A 267 -10.33 7.84 -12.90
N HIS A 268 -9.97 7.17 -11.81
CA HIS A 268 -8.72 7.37 -11.07
C HIS A 268 -8.62 8.75 -10.43
N TYR A 269 -9.72 9.24 -9.85
CA TYR A 269 -9.87 10.58 -9.28
C TYR A 269 -9.75 11.73 -10.29
N HIS A 270 -9.78 11.48 -11.60
CA HIS A 270 -9.63 12.55 -12.58
C HIS A 270 -10.95 13.25 -12.95
N HIS A 271 -12.09 12.56 -12.83
CA HIS A 271 -13.40 13.07 -13.25
C HIS A 271 -14.11 13.79 -12.09
N TYR A 272 -14.20 15.13 -12.16
CA TYR A 272 -14.68 15.98 -11.07
C TYR A 272 -16.16 15.74 -10.71
N PRO A 273 -17.12 15.70 -11.66
CA PRO A 273 -18.52 15.45 -11.32
C PRO A 273 -18.72 14.15 -10.54
N SER A 274 -18.02 13.08 -10.95
CA SER A 274 -18.06 11.80 -10.23
C SER A 274 -17.43 11.86 -8.83
N LEU A 275 -16.47 12.76 -8.57
CA LEU A 275 -15.96 12.97 -7.21
C LEU A 275 -17.00 13.60 -6.29
N VAL A 276 -17.83 14.52 -6.82
CA VAL A 276 -18.94 15.13 -6.09
C VAL A 276 -19.99 14.08 -5.75
N GLU A 277 -20.38 13.24 -6.71
CA GLU A 277 -21.35 12.15 -6.51
C GLU A 277 -20.92 11.14 -5.43
N MET A 278 -19.62 10.94 -5.23
CA MET A 278 -19.08 9.97 -4.27
C MET A 278 -18.98 10.47 -2.82
N GLU A 279 -19.55 11.64 -2.48
CA GLU A 279 -19.51 12.19 -1.11
C GLU A 279 -19.94 11.18 -0.04
N SER A 280 -21.02 10.42 -0.29
CA SER A 280 -21.55 9.43 0.65
C SER A 280 -20.53 8.35 0.99
N ARG A 281 -19.75 7.87 0.00
CA ARG A 281 -18.68 6.89 0.20
C ARG A 281 -17.47 7.49 0.91
N PHE A 282 -17.12 8.75 0.61
CA PHE A 282 -16.09 9.47 1.38
C PHE A 282 -16.46 9.59 2.85
N ARG A 283 -17.72 9.94 3.15
CA ARG A 283 -18.25 10.02 4.52
C ARG A 283 -18.26 8.66 5.22
N ALA A 284 -18.58 7.59 4.49
CA ALA A 284 -18.52 6.22 5.03
C ALA A 284 -17.11 5.84 5.50
N ILE A 285 -16.06 6.19 4.74
CA ILE A 285 -14.66 5.96 5.15
C ILE A 285 -14.35 6.68 6.47
N VAL A 286 -14.78 7.94 6.63
CA VAL A 286 -14.56 8.70 7.88
C VAL A 286 -15.32 8.09 9.06
N ASN A 287 -16.57 7.68 8.85
CA ASN A 287 -17.37 7.02 9.88
C ASN A 287 -16.73 5.71 10.34
N LEU A 288 -16.27 4.89 9.40
CA LEU A 288 -15.53 3.66 9.66
C LEU A 288 -14.24 3.93 10.45
N ALA A 289 -13.48 4.96 10.07
CA ALA A 289 -12.28 5.36 10.81
C ALA A 289 -12.57 5.76 12.25
N ASN A 290 -13.68 6.46 12.51
CA ASN A 290 -14.06 6.86 13.87
C ASN A 290 -14.33 5.65 14.78
N LEU A 291 -14.87 4.56 14.22
CA LEU A 291 -15.05 3.30 14.96
C LEU A 291 -13.72 2.64 15.38
N LEU A 292 -12.60 2.98 14.73
CA LEU A 292 -11.26 2.56 15.14
C LEU A 292 -10.69 3.43 16.26
N THR A 293 -11.07 4.71 16.32
CA THR A 293 -10.51 5.69 17.29
C THR A 293 -11.20 5.71 18.65
N ASP A 294 -12.44 5.22 18.76
CA ASP A 294 -13.23 5.24 20.02
C ASP A 294 -12.70 4.32 21.13
N ARG A 295 -11.54 3.67 20.94
CA ARG A 295 -10.92 2.81 21.95
C ARG A 295 -9.74 3.53 22.59
N PRO A 296 -9.68 3.64 23.93
CA PRO A 296 -8.54 4.24 24.60
C PRO A 296 -7.27 3.47 24.20
N HIS A 297 -6.39 4.15 23.47
CA HIS A 297 -5.06 3.64 23.15
C HIS A 297 -4.34 3.36 24.48
N ARG A 298 -4.34 2.10 24.94
CA ARG A 298 -3.15 1.63 25.64
C ARG A 298 -2.05 1.73 24.61
N ALA A 299 -1.22 2.78 24.71
CA ALA A 299 -0.01 2.95 23.93
C ALA A 299 0.79 1.65 24.05
N LYS A 300 0.58 0.72 23.13
CA LYS A 300 1.40 -0.47 23.07
C LYS A 300 2.73 0.02 22.49
N PRO A 301 3.87 -0.21 23.16
CA PRO A 301 5.19 0.20 22.67
C PRO A 301 5.61 -0.54 21.39
N VAL A 302 4.73 -1.33 20.80
CA VAL A 302 4.97 -2.12 19.60
C VAL A 302 4.31 -1.40 18.43
N ILE A 303 5.13 -0.86 17.51
CA ILE A 303 4.67 -0.40 16.19
C ILE A 303 4.19 -1.65 15.43
N PRO A 304 2.87 -1.85 15.21
CA PRO A 304 2.40 -2.93 14.36
C PRO A 304 2.73 -2.57 12.91
N LEU A 305 3.41 -3.49 12.20
CA LEU A 305 3.69 -3.31 10.78
C LEU A 305 2.45 -3.71 9.98
N THR A 306 1.59 -2.74 9.68
CA THR A 306 0.38 -2.92 8.88
C THR A 306 0.62 -2.42 7.47
N ILE A 307 0.52 -3.26 6.44
CA ILE A 307 0.88 -2.87 5.05
C ILE A 307 -0.25 -2.13 4.33
N SER A 308 -1.52 -2.39 4.68
CA SER A 308 -2.67 -1.62 4.17
C SER A 308 -3.77 -1.57 5.23
N GLY A 309 -3.94 -0.41 5.83
CA GLY A 309 -4.89 -0.10 6.89
C GLY A 309 -5.74 1.12 6.52
N SER A 310 -6.00 1.98 7.50
CA SER A 310 -6.94 3.11 7.38
C SER A 310 -6.30 4.39 6.82
N LEU A 311 -4.98 4.52 6.83
CA LEU A 311 -4.31 5.78 6.53
C LEU A 311 -4.49 6.23 5.07
N LEU A 312 -4.29 5.31 4.12
CA LEU A 312 -4.47 5.65 2.70
C LEU A 312 -5.90 6.11 2.37
N PRO A 313 -6.98 5.37 2.70
CA PRO A 313 -8.34 5.81 2.43
C PRO A 313 -8.65 7.19 3.03
N LEU A 314 -8.18 7.47 4.24
CA LEU A 314 -8.35 8.79 4.86
C LEU A 314 -7.57 9.89 4.16
N PHE A 315 -6.33 9.61 3.75
CA PHE A 315 -5.54 10.54 2.94
C PHE A 315 -6.26 10.87 1.63
N VAL A 316 -6.85 9.87 0.98
CA VAL A 316 -7.66 10.05 -0.23
C VAL A 316 -8.89 10.91 0.07
N VAL A 317 -9.65 10.63 1.13
CA VAL A 317 -10.81 11.48 1.52
C VAL A 317 -10.38 12.93 1.69
N ALA A 318 -9.33 13.18 2.48
CA ALA A 318 -8.86 14.52 2.81
C ALA A 318 -8.37 15.33 1.58
N ASN A 319 -7.91 14.65 0.52
CA ASN A 319 -7.39 15.29 -0.69
C ASN A 319 -8.35 15.29 -1.88
N LYS A 320 -9.25 14.31 -1.97
CA LYS A 320 -10.07 14.03 -3.16
C LYS A 320 -11.56 14.33 -2.95
N CYS A 321 -12.08 14.24 -1.72
CA CYS A 321 -13.46 14.62 -1.43
C CYS A 321 -13.68 16.11 -1.73
N ARG A 322 -14.86 16.48 -2.26
CA ARG A 322 -15.19 17.87 -2.61
C ARG A 322 -15.96 18.62 -1.51
N ASN A 323 -16.32 17.92 -0.44
CA ASN A 323 -16.98 18.49 0.73
C ASN A 323 -15.94 18.86 1.81
N ALA A 324 -15.85 20.15 2.16
CA ALA A 324 -14.86 20.65 3.11
C ALA A 324 -14.99 20.04 4.51
N GLU A 325 -16.21 19.82 4.99
CA GLU A 325 -16.45 19.23 6.31
C GLU A 325 -15.97 17.78 6.37
N VAL A 326 -16.23 16.99 5.32
CA VAL A 326 -15.80 15.58 5.24
C VAL A 326 -14.27 15.51 5.18
N ARG A 327 -13.61 16.44 4.47
CA ARG A 327 -12.15 16.51 4.43
C ARG A 327 -11.54 16.84 5.78
N LEU A 328 -12.10 17.84 6.48
CA LEU A 328 -11.66 18.20 7.83
C LEU A 328 -11.86 17.03 8.81
N ALA A 329 -12.97 16.32 8.72
CA ALA A 329 -13.22 15.14 9.54
C ALA A 329 -12.22 14.01 9.25
N ALA A 330 -11.81 13.82 8.00
CA ALA A 330 -10.76 12.88 7.63
C ALA A 330 -9.37 13.30 8.14
N GLU A 331 -9.02 14.59 8.04
CA GLU A 331 -7.80 15.15 8.61
C GLU A 331 -7.73 14.89 10.12
N GLU A 332 -8.82 15.14 10.83
CA GLU A 332 -8.93 14.93 12.27
C GLU A 332 -8.85 13.43 12.62
N ALA A 333 -9.43 12.55 11.80
CA ALA A 333 -9.28 11.10 11.97
C ALA A 333 -7.82 10.63 11.78
N VAL A 334 -7.08 11.17 10.79
CA VAL A 334 -5.64 10.89 10.62
C VAL A 334 -4.86 11.35 11.85
N ARG A 335 -5.16 12.54 12.36
CA ARG A 335 -4.55 13.10 13.57
C ARG A 335 -4.77 12.22 14.80
N ARG A 336 -5.99 11.70 14.97
CA ARG A 336 -6.35 10.79 16.09
C ARG A 336 -5.73 9.41 15.97
N LEU A 337 -5.80 8.80 14.79
CA LEU A 337 -5.29 7.43 14.59
C LEU A 337 -3.80 7.34 14.92
N ASN A 338 -3.03 8.39 14.60
CA ASN A 338 -1.59 8.54 14.83
C ASN A 338 -0.82 7.20 14.84
N HIS A 339 -1.18 6.31 13.92
CA HIS A 339 -0.54 5.03 13.72
C HIS A 339 0.77 5.35 13.02
N ARG A 340 1.87 5.30 13.77
CA ARG A 340 3.16 5.91 13.42
C ARG A 340 3.63 5.57 12.00
N VAL A 341 3.44 4.33 11.54
CA VAL A 341 3.76 3.90 10.17
C VAL A 341 2.78 2.81 9.74
N GLU A 342 2.18 2.94 8.56
CA GLU A 342 1.35 1.93 7.89
C GLU A 342 1.99 1.53 6.56
N GLY A 343 2.84 0.51 6.59
CA GLY A 343 3.55 0.03 5.41
C GLY A 343 4.53 1.10 4.95
N LEU A 344 4.33 1.63 3.75
CA LEU A 344 5.11 2.75 3.22
C LEU A 344 4.57 4.13 3.63
N TRP A 345 3.45 4.18 4.36
CA TRP A 345 2.78 5.43 4.73
C TRP A 345 3.20 5.92 6.12
N ASP A 346 3.48 7.21 6.21
CA ASP A 346 3.73 7.94 7.47
C ASP A 346 2.51 8.84 7.73
N SER A 347 1.89 8.69 8.91
CA SER A 347 0.68 9.46 9.28
C SER A 347 0.95 10.96 9.44
N ARG A 348 2.13 11.36 9.90
CA ARG A 348 2.53 12.76 10.08
C ARG A 348 2.89 13.40 8.75
N ALA A 349 3.60 12.66 7.89
CA ALA A 349 3.83 13.10 6.52
C ALA A 349 2.50 13.25 5.78
N ALA A 350 1.61 12.26 5.87
CA ALA A 350 0.27 12.33 5.31
C ALA A 350 -0.50 13.54 5.84
N LEU A 351 -0.46 13.80 7.15
CA LEU A 351 -1.12 14.96 7.77
C LEU A 351 -0.56 16.30 7.27
N ALA A 352 0.77 16.45 7.27
CA ALA A 352 1.42 17.67 6.76
C ALA A 352 1.06 17.93 5.29
N LEU A 353 0.94 16.86 4.49
CA LEU A 353 0.54 16.93 3.09
C LEU A 353 -0.93 17.29 2.93
N ILE A 354 -1.81 16.76 3.77
CA ILE A 354 -3.23 17.14 3.81
C ILE A 354 -3.37 18.63 4.13
N GLU A 355 -2.67 19.11 5.17
CA GLU A 355 -2.70 20.51 5.59
C GLU A 355 -2.12 21.45 4.52
N TRP A 356 -1.03 21.05 3.86
CA TRP A 356 -0.49 21.76 2.71
C TRP A 356 -1.49 21.78 1.55
N ALA A 357 -2.03 20.61 1.19
CA ALA A 357 -2.95 20.46 0.07
C ALA A 357 -4.23 21.29 0.24
N ARG A 358 -4.76 21.36 1.46
CA ARG A 358 -5.90 22.21 1.80
C ARG A 358 -5.57 23.69 1.64
N ARG A 359 -4.46 24.17 2.23
CA ARG A 359 -4.03 25.57 2.08
C ARG A 359 -3.81 25.97 0.63
N THR A 360 -3.22 25.09 -0.17
CA THR A 360 -3.04 25.33 -1.62
C THR A 360 -4.38 25.43 -2.33
N GLU A 361 -5.33 24.56 -2.00
CA GLU A 361 -6.66 24.60 -2.60
C GLU A 361 -7.44 25.85 -2.20
N ASP A 362 -7.41 26.25 -0.93
CA ASP A 362 -8.02 27.49 -0.42
C ASP A 362 -7.45 28.72 -1.18
N ALA A 363 -6.14 28.76 -1.42
CA ALA A 363 -5.49 29.84 -2.17
C ALA A 363 -5.88 29.88 -3.65
N TYR A 364 -6.12 28.72 -4.28
CA TYR A 364 -6.59 28.65 -5.66
C TYR A 364 -8.08 28.98 -5.77
N MET A 365 -8.91 28.54 -4.82
CA MET A 365 -10.32 28.91 -4.75
C MET A 365 -10.53 30.43 -4.60
N ALA A 366 -9.55 31.17 -4.06
CA ALA A 366 -9.57 32.63 -4.03
C ALA A 366 -9.22 33.29 -5.38
N GLN A 367 -8.64 32.54 -6.32
CA GLN A 367 -8.16 33.05 -7.62
C GLN A 367 -9.02 32.58 -8.81
N PHE A 368 -9.81 31.53 -8.64
CA PHE A 368 -10.62 30.92 -9.68
C PHE A 368 -12.07 30.76 -9.20
N ASP A 369 -13.01 31.06 -10.08
CA ASP A 369 -14.45 31.06 -9.74
C ASP A 369 -15.07 29.64 -9.79
N ASP A 370 -14.35 28.65 -10.34
CA ASP A 370 -14.86 27.30 -10.58
C ASP A 370 -14.02 26.22 -9.87
N SER A 371 -14.71 25.37 -9.11
CA SER A 371 -14.10 24.31 -8.31
C SER A 371 -13.52 23.17 -9.17
N GLU A 372 -14.10 22.89 -10.34
CA GLU A 372 -13.60 21.87 -11.26
C GLU A 372 -12.26 22.30 -11.91
N THR A 373 -12.15 23.58 -12.25
CA THR A 373 -10.92 24.19 -12.75
C THR A 373 -9.80 24.13 -11.71
N VAL A 374 -10.10 24.47 -10.46
CA VAL A 374 -9.15 24.34 -9.35
C VAL A 374 -8.71 22.88 -9.18
N TRP A 375 -9.66 21.95 -9.20
CA TRP A 375 -9.35 20.51 -9.12
C TRP A 375 -8.45 20.05 -10.26
N THR A 376 -8.75 20.42 -11.50
CA THR A 376 -8.00 20.01 -12.69
C THR A 376 -6.54 20.46 -12.64
N ARG A 377 -6.28 21.64 -12.08
CA ARG A 377 -4.92 22.15 -11.86
C ARG A 377 -4.22 21.43 -10.71
N LEU A 378 -4.94 21.10 -9.64
CA LEU A 378 -4.36 20.53 -8.43
C LEU A 378 -4.35 19.00 -8.39
N ARG A 379 -5.01 18.30 -9.32
CA ARG A 379 -5.09 16.81 -9.29
C ARG A 379 -3.74 16.13 -9.52
N GLY A 380 -2.82 16.79 -10.23
CA GLY A 380 -1.46 16.31 -10.57
C GLY A 380 -0.37 16.59 -9.53
N ARG A 381 -0.75 16.80 -8.26
CA ARG A 381 0.19 17.00 -7.15
C ARG A 381 1.16 15.82 -7.01
N TYR A 382 2.44 16.10 -6.79
CA TYR A 382 3.50 15.12 -6.60
C TYR A 382 4.42 15.50 -5.44
N ILE A 383 5.16 14.51 -4.94
CA ILE A 383 6.13 14.69 -3.86
C ILE A 383 7.47 14.11 -4.31
N LEU A 384 8.51 14.91 -4.15
CA LEU A 384 9.89 14.51 -4.31
C LEU A 384 10.55 14.47 -2.94
N PHE A 385 10.85 13.27 -2.45
CA PHE A 385 11.68 13.11 -1.27
C PHE A 385 13.15 13.32 -1.66
N GLY A 386 13.77 14.38 -1.13
CA GLY A 386 15.21 14.62 -1.27
C GLY A 386 16.02 13.42 -0.76
N GLY A 387 17.09 13.07 -1.45
CA GLY A 387 18.04 12.06 -0.96
C GLY A 387 18.87 12.59 0.21
N ARG A 388 19.42 11.68 1.02
CA ARG A 388 20.53 12.00 1.93
C ARG A 388 21.75 12.38 1.10
N GLN A 389 21.89 13.65 0.72
CA GLN A 389 23.13 14.20 0.18
C GLN A 389 23.53 15.42 1.03
N GLY A 390 24.55 15.24 1.88
CA GLY A 390 25.14 16.29 2.71
C GLY A 390 24.35 16.68 3.96
N ASP A 391 24.93 17.61 4.73
CA ASP A 391 24.46 18.18 6.01
C ASP A 391 23.12 18.95 5.95
N GLN A 392 22.36 18.85 4.85
CA GLN A 392 21.03 19.44 4.78
C GLN A 392 19.97 18.43 5.28
N PRO A 393 18.98 18.89 6.07
CA PRO A 393 17.93 18.01 6.59
C PRO A 393 17.16 17.35 5.44
N ASN A 394 16.58 16.17 5.70
CA ASN A 394 15.69 15.46 4.77
C ASN A 394 14.56 16.41 4.30
N GLN A 395 14.73 17.09 3.17
CA GLN A 395 13.71 17.95 2.60
C GLN A 395 12.85 17.15 1.62
N ALA A 396 11.54 17.14 1.87
CA ALA A 396 10.56 16.73 0.86
C ALA A 396 10.07 17.98 0.14
N VAL A 397 10.19 18.00 -1.19
CA VAL A 397 9.62 19.04 -2.04
C VAL A 397 8.27 18.54 -2.52
N VAL A 398 7.21 19.29 -2.20
CA VAL A 398 5.85 19.01 -2.65
C VAL A 398 5.52 20.01 -3.75
N GLY A 399 5.04 19.51 -4.88
CA GLY A 399 4.71 20.33 -6.05
C GLY A 399 3.35 19.95 -6.63
N SER A 400 2.82 20.84 -7.47
CA SER A 400 1.77 20.56 -8.42
C SER A 400 2.31 20.95 -9.78
N GLN A 401 2.13 20.12 -10.81
CA GLN A 401 2.41 20.57 -12.17
C GLN A 401 1.45 21.73 -12.49
N VAL A 402 2.00 22.89 -12.83
CA VAL A 402 1.23 24.09 -13.18
C VAL A 402 1.36 24.30 -14.68
N LEU A 403 0.25 24.54 -15.37
CA LEU A 403 0.30 24.96 -16.76
C LEU A 403 0.78 26.42 -16.81
N LYS A 404 1.99 26.67 -17.32
CA LYS A 404 2.54 28.00 -17.59
C LYS A 404 2.83 28.11 -19.08
N ASP A 405 2.22 29.11 -19.73
CA ASP A 405 2.37 29.37 -21.18
C ASP A 405 2.05 28.16 -22.09
N GLY A 406 1.11 27.30 -21.67
CA GLY A 406 0.69 26.12 -22.42
C GLY A 406 1.56 24.88 -22.20
N GLU A 407 2.61 24.98 -21.38
CA GLU A 407 3.45 23.85 -20.99
C GLU A 407 3.26 23.49 -19.51
N TRP A 408 3.36 22.20 -19.20
CA TRP A 408 3.29 21.70 -17.82
C TRP A 408 4.66 21.90 -17.16
N VAL A 409 4.74 22.80 -16.18
CA VAL A 409 5.96 23.15 -15.42
C VAL A 409 5.88 22.68 -13.98
#